data_AF-A0A930SD23-F1
#
_entry.id   AF-A0A930SD23-F1
#
_cell.length_a   1.000
_cell.length_b   1.000
_cell.length_c   1.000
_cell.angle_alpha   90.00
_cell.angle_beta   90.00
_cell.angle_gamma   90.00
#
_symmetry.space_group_name_H-M   'P 1'
#
loop_
_entity.id
_entity.type
_entity.pdbx_description
1 polymer ?
#
loop_
_entity_poly.entity_id
_entity_poly.type
_entity_poly.pdbx_seq_one_letter_code
_entity_poly.pdbx_strand_id
1 'polypeptide(L)' 'MIKLCYGMKIISAVLVVGGMGSLELDNIDMWTFICQSLLGVTMWLLSSKWEEEIAFYENKKVR' A
#
# COMPACT_ATOMS: atom_id res chain seq x y z
N MET A 1 7.91 -9.41 9.02
CA MET A 1 7.67 -9.46 7.56
C MET A 1 6.21 -9.76 7.28
N ILE A 2 5.77 -11.02 7.33
CA ILE A 2 4.37 -11.41 7.00
C ILE A 2 3.30 -10.60 7.74
N LYS A 3 3.39 -10.46 9.07
CA LYS A 3 2.41 -9.68 9.86
C LYS A 3 2.36 -8.20 9.47
N LEU A 4 3.51 -7.61 9.13
CA LEU A 4 3.61 -6.22 8.67
C LEU A 4 2.95 -6.06 7.30
N CYS A 5 3.28 -6.93 6.34
CA CYS A 5 2.67 -6.92 5.02
C CYS A 5 1.14 -7.13 5.08
N TYR A 6 0.66 -8.01 5.97
CA TYR A 6 -0.78 -8.17 6.21
C TYR A 6 -1.42 -6.91 6.78
N GLY A 7 -0.79 -6.26 7.77
CA GLY A 7 -1.27 -4.99 8.31
C GLY A 7 -1.35 -3.91 7.24
N MET A 8 -0.33 -3.79 6.40
CA MET A 8 -0.31 -2.82 5.29
C MET A 8 -1.39 -3.11 4.25
N LYS A 9 -1.66 -4.38 3.92
CA LYS A 9 -2.77 -4.75 3.03
C LYS A 9 -4.13 -4.34 3.59
N ILE A 10 -4.34 -4.49 4.91
CA ILE A 10 -5.57 -4.04 5.58
C ILE A 10 -5.69 -2.52 5.51
N ILE A 11 -4.61 -1.78 5.78
CA ILE A 11 -4.58 -0.32 5.68
C ILE A 11 -4.89 0.13 4.25
N SER A 12 -4.27 -0.50 3.24
CA SER A 12 -4.58 -0.21 1.82
C SER A 12 -6.06 -0.42 1.50
N ALA A 13 -6.67 -1.51 1.98
CA ALA A 13 -8.10 -1.76 1.76
C ALA A 13 -8.99 -0.67 2.39
N VAL A 14 -8.66 -0.24 3.61
CA VAL A 14 -9.38 0.86 4.29
C VAL A 14 -9.24 2.18 3.53
N LEU A 15 -8.03 2.51 3.05
CA LEU A 15 -7.78 3.74 2.30
C LEU A 15 -8.49 3.77 0.95
N VAL A 16 -8.60 2.63 0.25
CA VAL A 16 -9.37 2.52 -1.00
C VAL A 16 -10.85 2.77 -0.75
N VAL A 17 -11.45 2.11 0.25
CA VAL A 17 -12.87 2.30 0.59
C VAL A 17 -13.14 3.73 1.05
N GLY A 18 -12.25 4.30 1.88
CA GLY A 18 -12.35 5.68 2.35
C GLY A 18 -12.22 6.72 1.24
N GLY A 19 -11.39 6.46 0.22
CA GLY A 19 -11.24 7.34 -0.94
C GLY A 19 -12.39 7.23 -1.95
N MET A 20 -12.94 6.02 -2.17
CA MET A 20 -14.06 5.80 -3.10
C MET A 20 -15.32 6.56 -2.69
N GLY A 21 -15.65 6.58 -1.40
CA GLY A 21 -16.84 7.28 -0.90
C GLY A 21 -16.82 8.80 -1.10
N SER A 22 -15.68 9.40 -1.45
CA SER A 22 -15.55 10.85 -1.67
C SER A 22 -15.36 11.24 -3.14
N LEU A 23 -15.19 10.27 -4.06
CA LEU A 23 -15.14 10.52 -5.50
C LEU A 23 -16.52 10.82 -6.12
N GLU A 24 -17.61 10.47 -5.43
CA GLU A 24 -19.00 10.72 -5.89
C GLU A 24 -19.39 12.21 -5.89
N LEU A 25 -18.56 13.12 -5.38
CA LEU A 25 -18.85 14.56 -5.27
C LEU A 25 -18.25 15.42 -6.40
N ASP A 26 -17.72 14.80 -7.47
CA ASP A 26 -17.15 15.47 -8.66
C ASP A 26 -16.04 16.50 -8.34
N ASN A 27 -15.47 16.39 -7.13
CA ASN A 27 -14.41 17.24 -6.62
C ASN A 27 -13.46 16.38 -5.79
N ILE A 28 -12.15 16.51 -6.03
CA ILE A 28 -11.14 15.91 -5.14
C ILE A 28 -11.13 16.76 -3.88
N ASP A 29 -11.95 16.36 -2.91
CA ASP A 29 -11.91 16.97 -1.59
C ASP A 29 -10.60 16.56 -0.88
N MET A 30 -10.20 17.37 0.10
CA MET A 30 -8.99 17.17 0.91
C MET A 30 -8.96 15.75 1.51
N TRP A 31 -10.12 15.18 1.85
CA TRP A 31 -10.25 13.80 2.31
C TRP A 31 -9.81 12.78 1.25
N THR A 32 -10.31 12.87 0.02
CA THR A 32 -9.89 11.99 -1.09
C THR A 32 -8.40 12.13 -1.34
N PHE A 33 -7.88 13.35 -1.34
CA PHE A 33 -6.45 13.61 -1.53
C PHE A 33 -5.59 12.91 -0.46
N ILE A 34 -5.99 12.99 0.81
CA ILE A 34 -5.29 12.32 1.92
C ILE A 34 -5.35 10.80 1.76
N CYS A 35 -6.53 10.23 1.50
CA CYS A 35 -6.70 8.79 1.32
C CYS A 35 -5.84 8.25 0.18
N GLN A 36 -5.84 8.92 -0.98
CA GLN A 36 -5.06 8.51 -2.16
C GLN A 36 -3.55 8.66 -1.93
N SER A 37 -3.10 9.76 -1.30
CA SER A 37 -1.69 9.97 -0.99
C SER A 37 -1.16 8.91 -0.02
N LEU A 38 -1.91 8.63 1.05
CA LEU A 38 -1.55 7.59 2.01
C LEU A 38 -1.59 6.19 1.39
N LEU A 39 -2.52 5.93 0.48
CA LEU A 39 -2.58 4.67 -0.25
C LEU A 39 -1.32 4.49 -1.10
N GLY A 40 -0.89 5.53 -1.82
CA GLY A 40 0.34 5.55 -2.60
C GLY A 40 1.57 5.21 -1.75
N VAL A 41 1.73 5.86 -0.59
CA VAL A 41 2.84 5.58 0.34
C VAL A 41 2.78 4.15 0.88
N THR A 42 1.58 3.67 1.25
CA THR A 42 1.40 2.32 1.79
C THR A 42 1.78 1.26 0.76
N MET A 43 1.38 1.45 -0.50
CA MET A 43 1.71 0.54 -1.60
C MET A 43 3.21 0.60 -1.95
N TRP A 44 3.83 1.77 -1.92
CA TRP A 44 5.27 1.92 -2.14
C TRP A 44 6.08 1.12 -1.12
N LEU A 45 5.78 1.29 0.18
CA LEU A 45 6.42 0.53 1.24
C LEU A 45 6.22 -0.98 1.06
N LEU A 46 5.03 -1.41 0.60
CA LEU A 46 4.74 -2.83 0.37
C LEU A 46 5.60 -3.39 -0.77
N SER A 47 5.76 -2.61 -1.85
CA SER A 47 6.61 -2.96 -3.00
C SER A 47 8.07 -3.10 -2.57
N SER A 48 8.62 -2.16 -1.81
CA SER A 48 9.99 -2.24 -1.32
C SER A 48 10.23 -3.46 -0.43
N LYS A 49 9.26 -3.85 0.39
CA LYS A 49 9.35 -5.09 1.19
C LYS A 49 9.30 -6.36 0.34
N TRP A 50 8.59 -6.32 -0.78
CA TRP A 50 8.62 -7.41 -1.76
C TRP A 50 9.97 -7.52 -2.46
N GLU A 51 10.56 -6.39 -2.87
CA GLU A 51 11.92 -6.36 -3.46
C GLU A 51 12.97 -6.93 -2.50
N GLU A 52 12.91 -6.58 -1.21
CA GLU A 52 13.78 -7.15 -0.17
C GLU A 52 13.64 -8.68 -0.08
N GLU A 53 12.41 -9.22 -0.13
CA GLU A 53 12.19 -10.67 -0.11
C GLU A 53 12.73 -11.36 -1.37
N ILE A 54 12.52 -10.79 -2.55
CA ILE A 54 13.04 -11.34 -3.81
C ILE A 54 14.57 -11.42 -3.75
N ALA A 55 15.23 -10.33 -3.38
CA ALA A 55 16.69 -10.29 -3.26
C ALA A 55 17.22 -11.31 -2.23
N PHE A 56 16.50 -11.51 -1.12
CA PHE A 56 16.84 -12.53 -0.14
C PHE A 56 16.78 -13.95 -0.73
N TYR A 57 15.71 -14.29 -1.46
CA TYR A 57 15.54 -15.62 -2.04
C TYR A 57 16.48 -15.89 -3.23
N GLU A 58 16.80 -14.86 -4.03
CA GLU A 58 17.80 -14.97 -5.10
C GLU A 58 19.17 -15.31 -4.52
N ASN A 59 19.64 -14.55 -3.52
CA ASN A 59 20.93 -14.82 -2.88
C ASN A 59 20.98 -16.18 -2.16
N LYS A 60 19.85 -16.66 -1.64
CA LYS A 60 19.74 -18.00 -1.03
C LYS A 60 19.79 -19.13 -2.05
N LYS A 61 19.34 -18.93 -3.29
CA LYS A 61 19.42 -19.95 -4.37
C LYS A 61 20.82 -20.07 -4.98
N VAL A 62 21.65 -19.04 -4.86
CA VAL A 62 23.02 -18.99 -5.42
C VAL A 62 24.04 -19.66 -4.47
N ARG A 63 23.65 -20.00 -3.24
CA ARG A 63 24.50 -20.61 -2.21
C ARG A 63 24.08 -22.05 -1.92
#